data_AF-A0A4R8KSD5-F1
#
_entry.id   AF-A0A4R8KSD5-F1
#
_cell.length_a   1.000
_cell.length_b   1.000
_cell.length_c   1.000
_cell.angle_alpha   90.00
_cell.angle_beta   90.00
_cell.angle_gamma   90.00
#
_symmetry.space_group_name_H-M   'P 1'
#
loop_
_entity.id
_entity.type
_entity.pdbx_description
1 polymer ?
#
loop_
_entity_poly.entity_id
_entity_poly.type
_entity_poly.pdbx_seq_one_letter_code
_entity_poly.pdbx_strand_id
1 'polypeptide(L)'
;MKVIFAGTPEFAATALKDLHEAGFDIPLVLTQPDRPAGRGMQLHASAVKQYAQQHGIDVLQPLSLRMDSKDPQRAAEAKAAHERLLATDYDVMVVAAYGLILPRSTLDIKPCINIHGSLLPRWRGAAPIHRAIEAGDDETGVTIMQMEEGLDTGPMLAIERTPIEAGDSTASLHDKLAALGGRMIVETLRKMQHQPLEAVPQPEAGVTYAAKIAKDEAALDFSQPALELGLKIRAFNPFPGACGQVDGTTIKIWAADVLEADSKEAPGQLLAADAQHGIVVACGNGSLRLTELQKPGGKRLPAAEFIKGFPLEGKRFT
;
A
#
# COMPACT_ATOMS: atom_id res chain seq x y z
N MET A 1 -1.13 -12.99 26.49
CA MET A 1 -0.29 -13.30 25.31
C MET A 1 0.55 -12.07 25.03
N LYS A 2 1.86 -12.27 24.88
CA LYS A 2 2.85 -11.23 24.62
C LYS A 2 3.18 -11.17 23.14
N VAL A 3 3.07 -9.98 22.55
CA VAL A 3 3.17 -9.76 21.11
C VAL A 3 4.31 -8.82 20.81
N ILE A 4 5.29 -9.27 20.03
CA ILE A 4 6.18 -8.33 19.36
C ILE A 4 5.50 -7.84 18.09
N PHE A 5 5.54 -6.54 17.83
CA PHE A 5 4.96 -5.98 16.61
C PHE A 5 6.04 -5.44 15.69
N ALA A 6 6.01 -5.77 14.39
CA ALA A 6 6.94 -5.27 13.39
C ALA A 6 6.18 -4.58 12.25
N GLY A 7 6.33 -3.27 12.10
CA GLY A 7 5.64 -2.51 11.07
C GLY A 7 6.14 -1.08 10.94
N THR A 8 5.73 -0.37 9.89
CA THR A 8 6.21 1.01 9.64
C THR A 8 5.11 2.03 9.33
N PRO A 9 4.28 1.84 8.28
CA PRO A 9 3.34 2.89 7.84
C PRO A 9 2.07 2.92 8.69
N GLU A 10 1.16 3.85 8.36
CA GLU A 10 -0.14 4.04 9.01
C GLU A 10 -1.01 2.77 9.00
N PHE A 11 -0.95 1.96 7.94
CA PHE A 11 -1.57 0.63 7.88
C PHE A 11 -1.20 -0.22 9.10
N ALA A 12 0.10 -0.29 9.40
CA ALA A 12 0.63 -1.09 10.49
C ALA A 12 0.34 -0.44 11.86
N ALA A 13 0.38 0.89 11.93
CA ALA A 13 0.04 1.61 13.16
C ALA A 13 -1.41 1.36 13.60
N THR A 14 -2.33 1.19 12.65
CA THR A 14 -3.73 0.81 12.93
C THR A 14 -3.80 -0.55 13.62
N ALA A 15 -3.11 -1.57 13.08
CA ALA A 15 -3.08 -2.90 13.69
C ALA A 15 -2.37 -2.91 15.06
N LEU A 16 -1.27 -2.16 15.23
CA LEU A 16 -0.60 -2.01 16.52
C LEU A 16 -1.54 -1.39 17.56
N LYS A 17 -2.30 -0.35 17.16
CA LYS A 17 -3.28 0.30 18.02
C LYS A 17 -4.34 -0.67 18.48
N ASP A 18 -4.97 -1.39 17.54
CA ASP A 18 -6.05 -2.33 17.85
C ASP A 18 -5.57 -3.46 18.78
N LEU A 19 -4.36 -3.98 18.57
CA LEU A 19 -3.75 -4.96 19.47
C LEU A 19 -3.52 -4.39 20.88
N HIS A 20 -2.97 -3.19 20.98
CA HIS A 20 -2.72 -2.54 22.27
C HIS A 20 -4.04 -2.27 23.02
N GLU A 21 -5.05 -1.69 22.35
CA GLU A 21 -6.37 -1.40 22.93
C GLU A 21 -7.15 -2.68 23.28
N ALA A 22 -6.92 -3.78 22.57
CA ALA A 22 -7.49 -5.09 22.89
C ALA A 22 -6.87 -5.75 24.13
N GLY A 23 -5.83 -5.15 24.74
CA GLY A 23 -5.20 -5.59 25.98
C GLY A 23 -4.08 -6.62 25.80
N PHE A 24 -3.51 -6.75 24.60
CA PHE A 24 -2.31 -7.55 24.41
C PHE A 24 -1.09 -6.85 25.04
N ASP A 25 -0.20 -7.63 25.65
CA ASP A 25 1.07 -7.12 26.18
C ASP A 25 2.07 -6.99 25.02
N ILE A 26 2.53 -5.77 24.73
CA ILE A 26 3.41 -5.47 23.59
C ILE A 26 4.75 -4.96 24.13
N PRO A 27 5.70 -5.87 24.46
CA PRO A 27 6.96 -5.47 25.10
C PRO A 27 7.97 -4.83 24.13
N LEU A 28 7.79 -4.99 22.81
CA LEU A 28 8.73 -4.49 21.81
C LEU A 28 8.05 -4.25 20.46
N VAL A 29 8.37 -3.11 19.85
CA VAL A 29 8.00 -2.73 18.49
C VAL A 29 9.25 -2.61 17.62
N LEU A 30 9.22 -3.23 16.44
CA LEU A 30 10.21 -3.07 15.39
C LEU A 30 9.65 -2.18 14.28
N THR A 31 10.41 -1.19 13.85
CA THR A 31 10.04 -0.31 12.72
C THR A 31 11.27 0.07 11.91
N GLN A 32 11.09 0.51 10.67
CA GLN A 32 12.20 1.08 9.90
C GLN A 32 12.85 2.25 10.64
N PRO A 33 14.17 2.48 10.45
CA PRO A 33 14.85 3.70 10.87
C PRO A 33 14.14 4.95 10.35
N ASP A 34 14.22 6.04 11.10
CA ASP A 34 13.68 7.33 10.70
C ASP A 34 14.35 7.76 9.39
N ARG A 35 13.55 8.23 8.44
CA ARG A 35 14.05 8.69 7.14
C ARG A 35 13.75 10.16 6.94
N PRO A 36 14.63 10.89 6.26
CA PRO A 36 14.32 12.22 5.77
C PRO A 36 13.07 12.20 4.89
N ALA A 37 12.10 13.06 5.17
CA ALA A 37 10.90 13.21 4.36
C ALA A 37 10.46 14.68 4.27
N GLY A 38 9.58 14.97 3.30
CA GLY A 38 9.04 16.32 3.10
C GLY A 38 10.04 17.36 2.58
N ARG A 39 9.60 18.63 2.53
CA ARG A 39 10.49 19.76 2.21
C ARG A 39 11.37 20.05 3.42
N GLY A 40 12.69 20.14 3.22
CA GLY A 40 13.65 20.37 4.30
C GLY A 40 14.29 19.10 4.87
N MET A 41 13.86 17.91 4.43
CA MET A 41 14.53 16.62 4.70
C MET A 41 14.74 16.34 6.20
N GLN A 42 13.82 16.79 7.06
CA GLN A 42 13.87 16.47 8.48
C GLN A 42 13.59 14.98 8.68
N LEU A 43 14.21 14.41 9.72
CA LEU A 43 13.94 13.02 10.11
C LEU A 43 12.52 12.92 10.63
N HIS A 44 11.71 12.09 10.00
CA HIS A 44 10.35 11.79 10.44
C HIS A 44 10.28 10.38 11.01
N ALA A 45 9.80 10.28 12.25
CA ALA A 45 9.45 9.02 12.87
C ALA A 45 8.28 8.37 12.11
N SER A 46 8.31 7.04 11.99
CA SER A 46 7.22 6.26 11.39
C SER A 46 5.94 6.34 12.24
N ALA A 47 4.77 6.07 11.63
CA ALA A 47 3.50 6.05 12.35
C ALA A 47 3.52 5.02 13.50
N VAL A 48 4.13 3.85 13.25
CA VAL A 48 4.32 2.81 14.27
C VAL A 48 5.22 3.28 15.41
N LYS A 49 6.34 3.97 15.11
CA LYS A 49 7.23 4.53 16.14
C LYS A 49 6.52 5.57 17.00
N GLN A 50 5.78 6.49 16.37
CA GLN A 50 5.05 7.54 17.07
C GLN A 50 4.04 6.94 18.06
N TYR A 51 3.27 5.95 17.62
CA TYR A 51 2.31 5.26 18.49
C TYR A 51 3.00 4.53 19.65
N ALA A 52 4.07 3.79 19.37
CA ALA A 52 4.82 3.06 20.39
C ALA A 52 5.40 3.99 21.46
N GLN A 53 6.04 5.08 21.06
CA GLN A 53 6.62 6.07 21.97
C GLN A 53 5.56 6.77 22.83
N GLN A 54 4.40 7.10 22.25
CA GLN A 54 3.29 7.71 22.99
C GLN A 54 2.77 6.81 24.12
N HIS A 55 2.85 5.49 23.95
CA HIS A 55 2.35 4.51 24.92
C HIS A 55 3.46 3.84 25.74
N GLY A 56 4.70 4.33 25.66
CA GLY A 56 5.83 3.80 26.43
C GLY A 56 6.26 2.38 26.02
N ILE A 57 5.98 1.98 24.78
CA ILE A 57 6.41 0.68 24.23
C ILE A 57 7.84 0.83 23.70
N ASP A 58 8.71 -0.12 24.05
CA ASP A 58 10.10 -0.13 23.57
C ASP A 58 10.16 -0.24 22.05
N VAL A 59 11.09 0.50 21.44
CA VAL A 59 11.25 0.55 19.97
C VAL A 59 12.65 0.10 19.55
N LEU A 60 12.71 -0.76 18.55
CA LEU A 60 13.94 -1.19 17.87
C LEU A 60 13.87 -0.81 16.38
N GLN A 61 14.94 -0.21 15.85
CA GLN A 61 15.00 0.26 14.46
C GLN A 61 16.25 -0.26 13.73
N PRO A 62 16.38 -1.57 13.49
CA PRO A 62 17.57 -2.10 12.85
C PRO A 62 17.56 -1.77 11.35
N LEU A 63 18.73 -1.54 10.75
CA LEU A 63 18.85 -1.41 9.29
C LEU A 63 18.60 -2.74 8.54
N SER A 64 18.73 -3.87 9.23
CA SER A 64 18.63 -5.22 8.69
C SER A 64 18.32 -6.21 9.81
N LEU A 65 17.64 -7.31 9.48
CA LEU A 65 17.57 -8.51 10.34
C LEU A 65 18.51 -9.62 9.88
N ARG A 66 19.18 -9.44 8.73
CA ARG A 66 20.14 -10.37 8.15
C ARG A 66 21.53 -10.19 8.79
N MET A 67 21.94 -11.16 9.58
CA MET A 67 23.25 -11.19 10.24
C MET A 67 24.41 -11.50 9.27
N ASP A 68 24.11 -12.08 8.10
CA ASP A 68 25.05 -12.42 7.02
C ASP A 68 25.28 -11.26 6.02
N SER A 69 24.86 -10.03 6.38
CA SER A 69 25.08 -8.84 5.56
C SER A 69 26.58 -8.59 5.31
N LYS A 70 26.92 -8.27 4.06
CA LYS A 70 28.28 -7.82 3.68
C LYS A 70 28.66 -6.47 4.29
N ASP A 71 27.68 -5.64 4.61
CA ASP A 71 27.85 -4.39 5.35
C ASP A 71 27.99 -4.71 6.86
N PRO A 72 29.15 -4.41 7.48
CA PRO A 72 29.40 -4.73 8.89
C PRO A 72 28.46 -4.04 9.87
N GLN A 73 28.01 -2.82 9.57
CA GLN A 73 27.08 -2.09 10.44
C GLN A 73 25.73 -2.81 10.45
N ARG A 74 25.21 -3.14 9.26
CA ARG A 74 23.96 -3.90 9.13
C ARG A 74 24.03 -5.26 9.79
N ALA A 75 25.16 -5.96 9.70
CA ALA A 75 25.36 -7.25 10.35
C ALA A 75 25.38 -7.12 11.88
N ALA A 76 26.07 -6.11 12.42
CA ALA A 76 26.13 -5.84 13.85
C ALA A 76 24.74 -5.44 14.41
N GLU A 77 24.02 -4.56 13.73
CA GLU A 77 22.65 -4.17 14.12
C GLU A 77 21.67 -5.36 14.02
N ALA A 78 21.79 -6.19 12.99
CA ALA A 78 20.98 -7.42 12.87
C ALA A 78 21.26 -8.39 14.02
N LYS A 79 22.53 -8.55 14.42
CA LYS A 79 22.92 -9.39 15.55
C LYS A 79 22.35 -8.85 16.87
N ALA A 80 22.48 -7.55 17.12
CA ALA A 80 21.91 -6.91 18.30
C ALA A 80 20.37 -7.03 18.33
N ALA A 81 19.71 -6.88 17.18
CA ALA A 81 18.27 -7.09 17.06
C ALA A 81 17.87 -8.53 17.39
N HIS A 82 18.62 -9.50 16.87
CA HIS A 82 18.39 -10.92 17.15
C HIS A 82 18.58 -11.27 18.63
N GLU A 83 19.64 -10.76 19.27
CA GLU A 83 19.85 -10.90 20.72
C GLU A 83 18.71 -10.28 21.53
N ARG A 84 18.23 -9.10 21.12
CA ARG A 84 17.09 -8.44 21.78
C ARG A 84 15.80 -9.25 21.63
N LEU A 85 15.55 -9.84 20.47
CA LEU A 85 14.39 -10.73 20.26
C LEU A 85 14.46 -11.96 21.17
N LEU A 86 15.62 -12.62 21.25
CA LEU A 86 15.82 -13.79 22.12
C LEU A 86 15.67 -13.46 23.62
N ALA A 87 16.08 -12.26 24.02
CA ALA A 87 15.99 -11.81 25.42
C ALA A 87 14.60 -11.27 25.79
N THR A 88 13.75 -10.98 24.81
CA THR A 88 12.38 -10.50 25.06
C THR A 88 11.47 -11.71 25.24
N ASP A 89 10.66 -11.72 26.29
CA ASP A 89 9.66 -12.76 26.47
C ASP A 89 8.43 -12.45 25.61
N TYR A 90 8.17 -13.26 24.59
CA TYR A 90 7.02 -13.13 23.71
C TYR A 90 6.52 -14.47 23.17
N ASP A 91 5.25 -14.48 22.77
CA ASP A 91 4.56 -15.67 22.25
C ASP A 91 4.54 -15.68 20.72
N VAL A 92 4.38 -14.51 20.11
CA VAL A 92 4.18 -14.34 18.66
C VAL A 92 4.71 -12.98 18.19
N MET A 93 5.24 -12.93 16.98
CA MET A 93 5.54 -11.68 16.28
C MET A 93 4.46 -11.39 15.24
N VAL A 94 3.78 -10.25 15.35
CA VAL A 94 2.86 -9.75 14.31
C VAL A 94 3.63 -8.81 13.39
N VAL A 95 3.50 -9.01 12.09
CA VAL A 95 4.17 -8.25 11.04
C VAL A 95 3.12 -7.58 10.15
N ALA A 96 3.30 -6.30 9.86
CA ALA A 96 2.46 -5.58 8.90
C ALA A 96 3.29 -4.49 8.23
N ALA A 97 3.45 -4.57 6.90
CA ALA A 97 4.16 -3.55 6.11
C ALA A 97 5.51 -3.09 6.71
N TYR A 98 6.33 -4.04 7.18
CA TYR A 98 7.57 -3.75 7.91
C TYR A 98 8.74 -3.32 7.00
N GLY A 99 8.82 -3.88 5.79
CA GLY A 99 9.81 -3.49 4.78
C GLY A 99 11.23 -4.03 4.99
N LEU A 100 11.49 -4.82 6.04
CA LEU A 100 12.67 -5.68 6.12
C LEU A 100 12.28 -7.13 5.90
N ILE A 101 13.19 -7.90 5.33
CA ILE A 101 13.05 -9.34 5.19
C ILE A 101 13.38 -9.99 6.53
N LEU A 102 12.50 -10.85 7.02
CA LEU A 102 12.76 -11.71 8.18
C LEU A 102 13.53 -12.94 7.69
N PRO A 103 14.83 -13.08 8.00
CA PRO A 103 15.55 -14.31 7.69
C PRO A 103 15.04 -15.47 8.55
N ARG A 104 15.37 -16.69 8.15
CA ARG A 104 15.06 -17.91 8.91
C ARG A 104 15.43 -17.82 10.38
N SER A 105 16.60 -17.26 10.70
CA SER A 105 17.04 -17.07 12.08
C SER A 105 16.06 -16.24 12.92
N THR A 106 15.28 -15.34 12.32
CA THR A 106 14.22 -14.60 13.02
C THR A 106 12.91 -15.39 13.07
N LEU A 107 12.53 -16.02 11.94
CA LEU A 107 11.30 -16.82 11.84
C LEU A 107 11.29 -18.03 12.78
N ASP A 108 12.46 -18.61 13.05
CA ASP A 108 12.62 -19.80 13.89
C ASP A 108 12.58 -19.49 15.41
N ILE A 109 12.60 -18.21 15.83
CA ILE A 109 12.57 -17.84 17.26
C ILE A 109 11.19 -18.12 17.88
N LYS A 110 10.15 -17.59 17.24
CA LYS A 110 8.73 -17.70 17.61
C LYS A 110 7.88 -17.57 16.35
N PRO A 111 6.62 -18.03 16.36
CA PRO A 111 5.70 -17.82 15.24
C PRO A 111 5.66 -16.35 14.79
N CYS A 112 5.81 -16.13 13.49
CA CYS A 112 5.64 -14.82 12.86
C CYS A 112 4.37 -14.85 12.00
N ILE A 113 3.47 -13.91 12.23
CA ILE A 113 2.19 -13.79 11.51
C ILE A 113 2.16 -12.47 10.77
N ASN A 114 1.85 -12.50 9.47
CA ASN A 114 1.73 -11.30 8.65
C ASN A 114 0.27 -10.93 8.39
N ILE A 115 -0.01 -9.63 8.40
CA ILE A 115 -1.27 -9.02 7.93
C ILE A 115 -1.05 -8.62 6.47
N HIS A 116 -1.56 -9.43 5.53
CA HIS A 116 -1.40 -9.20 4.10
C HIS A 116 -2.65 -8.59 3.49
N GLY A 117 -2.52 -7.45 2.81
CA GLY A 117 -3.63 -6.69 2.22
C GLY A 117 -4.16 -7.23 0.89
N SER A 118 -4.28 -8.54 0.75
CA SER A 118 -4.98 -9.19 -0.35
C SER A 118 -5.59 -10.54 0.05
N LEU A 119 -6.35 -11.13 -0.88
CA LEU A 119 -6.84 -12.50 -0.83
C LEU A 119 -5.80 -13.45 -1.41
N LEU A 120 -4.93 -14.00 -0.56
CA LEU A 120 -3.90 -14.95 -1.02
C LEU A 120 -4.55 -16.22 -1.61
N PRO A 121 -3.95 -16.82 -2.66
CA PRO A 121 -2.60 -16.57 -3.18
C PRO A 121 -2.48 -15.41 -4.18
N ARG A 122 -3.58 -14.69 -4.47
CA ARG A 122 -3.54 -13.54 -5.38
C ARG A 122 -2.81 -12.37 -4.71
N TRP A 123 -1.97 -11.68 -5.48
CA TRP A 123 -1.22 -10.48 -5.08
C TRP A 123 -0.21 -10.68 -3.94
N ARG A 124 0.63 -11.73 -4.03
CA ARG A 124 1.85 -11.81 -3.21
C ARG A 124 2.78 -10.62 -3.50
N GLY A 125 3.41 -10.05 -2.49
CA GLY A 125 4.43 -9.02 -2.66
C GLY A 125 4.04 -7.62 -2.19
N ALA A 126 4.63 -6.62 -2.84
CA ALA A 126 4.84 -5.31 -2.22
C ALA A 126 3.68 -4.31 -2.37
N ALA A 127 2.83 -4.44 -3.40
CA ALA A 127 1.78 -3.45 -3.69
C ALA A 127 0.39 -4.07 -3.95
N PRO A 128 -0.11 -5.00 -3.11
CA PRO A 128 -1.35 -5.74 -3.38
C PRO A 128 -2.56 -4.83 -3.62
N ILE A 129 -2.71 -3.77 -2.82
CA ILE A 129 -3.84 -2.84 -2.90
C ILE A 129 -3.89 -2.10 -4.24
N HIS A 130 -2.74 -1.60 -4.70
CA HIS A 130 -2.64 -0.87 -5.97
C HIS A 130 -2.97 -1.80 -7.13
N ARG A 131 -2.38 -3.00 -7.13
CA ARG A 131 -2.50 -3.95 -8.24
C ARG A 131 -3.90 -4.56 -8.34
N ALA A 132 -4.59 -4.75 -7.21
CA ALA A 132 -5.99 -5.17 -7.22
C ALA A 132 -6.90 -4.14 -7.91
N ILE A 133 -6.74 -2.85 -7.59
CA ILE A 133 -7.48 -1.78 -8.27
C ILE A 133 -7.08 -1.68 -9.75
N GLU A 134 -5.78 -1.68 -10.04
CA GLU A 134 -5.27 -1.54 -11.41
C GLU A 134 -5.74 -2.67 -12.33
N ALA A 135 -5.82 -3.90 -11.82
CA ALA A 135 -6.29 -5.05 -12.57
C ALA A 135 -7.82 -5.10 -12.73
N GLY A 136 -8.57 -4.23 -12.04
CA GLY A 136 -10.03 -4.24 -12.05
C GLY A 136 -10.65 -5.40 -11.29
N ASP A 137 -10.03 -5.83 -10.17
CA ASP A 137 -10.64 -6.82 -9.29
C ASP A 137 -11.93 -6.26 -8.67
N ASP A 138 -13.00 -7.06 -8.62
CA ASP A 138 -14.27 -6.68 -7.97
C ASP A 138 -14.17 -6.71 -6.43
N GLU A 139 -13.26 -7.52 -5.90
CA GLU A 139 -13.04 -7.67 -4.46
C GLU A 139 -11.56 -7.83 -4.12
N THR A 140 -11.24 -7.49 -2.88
CA THR A 140 -9.96 -7.79 -2.23
C THR A 140 -10.23 -8.17 -0.79
N GLY A 141 -9.23 -8.09 0.08
CA GLY A 141 -9.41 -8.40 1.49
C GLY A 141 -8.11 -8.41 2.25
N VAL A 142 -8.16 -9.00 3.44
CA VAL A 142 -6.98 -9.27 4.25
C VAL A 142 -6.83 -10.76 4.44
N THR A 143 -5.60 -11.23 4.34
CA THR A 143 -5.18 -12.56 4.75
C THR A 143 -4.24 -12.43 5.94
N ILE A 144 -4.58 -13.08 7.05
CA ILE A 144 -3.67 -13.31 8.17
C ILE A 144 -2.96 -14.63 7.88
N MET A 145 -1.63 -14.61 7.80
CA MET A 145 -0.85 -15.79 7.40
C MET A 145 0.34 -16.04 8.33
N GLN A 146 0.72 -17.30 8.48
CA GLN A 146 2.04 -17.68 8.96
C GLN A 146 3.09 -17.16 7.96
N MET A 147 4.20 -16.62 8.46
CA MET A 147 5.33 -16.26 7.61
C MET A 147 6.25 -17.46 7.37
N GLU A 148 6.76 -17.56 6.14
CA GLU A 148 7.83 -18.46 5.74
C GLU A 148 8.94 -17.64 5.05
N GLU A 149 10.05 -18.28 4.66
CA GLU A 149 11.15 -17.58 3.96
C GLU A 149 10.71 -17.02 2.59
N GLY A 150 9.73 -17.67 1.94
CA GLY A 150 9.18 -17.22 0.67
C GLY A 150 8.38 -15.92 0.80
N LEU A 151 8.36 -15.12 -0.27
CA LEU A 151 7.60 -13.88 -0.32
C LEU A 151 6.09 -14.17 -0.33
N ASP A 152 5.45 -13.95 0.83
CA ASP A 152 4.02 -14.16 1.05
C ASP A 152 3.52 -15.56 0.64
N THR A 153 4.33 -16.59 0.88
CA THR A 153 4.02 -17.99 0.53
C THR A 153 3.39 -18.80 1.66
N GLY A 154 3.49 -18.29 2.89
CA GLY A 154 3.17 -19.09 4.06
C GLY A 154 1.68 -19.43 4.20
N PRO A 155 1.35 -20.46 4.99
CA PRO A 155 -0.02 -20.90 5.22
C PRO A 155 -0.95 -19.80 5.76
N MET A 156 -2.21 -19.82 5.33
CA MET A 156 -3.24 -18.84 5.68
C MET A 156 -3.98 -19.29 6.94
N LEU A 157 -4.15 -18.37 7.90
CA LEU A 157 -4.84 -18.60 9.17
C LEU A 157 -6.27 -18.04 9.15
N ALA A 158 -6.48 -16.90 8.51
CA ALA A 158 -7.77 -16.26 8.35
C ALA A 158 -7.82 -15.41 7.09
N ILE A 159 -8.98 -15.35 6.45
CA ILE A 159 -9.22 -14.55 5.24
C ILE A 159 -10.56 -13.85 5.41
N GLU A 160 -10.62 -12.56 5.10
CA GLU A 160 -11.87 -11.81 5.00
C GLU A 160 -11.88 -10.94 3.75
N ARG A 161 -13.01 -10.94 3.03
CA ARG A 161 -13.21 -10.26 1.75
C ARG A 161 -13.91 -8.92 1.94
N THR A 162 -13.63 -7.98 1.05
CA THR A 162 -14.36 -6.71 0.92
C THR A 162 -14.44 -6.31 -0.56
N PRO A 163 -15.56 -5.72 -1.01
CA PRO A 163 -15.65 -5.18 -2.36
C PRO A 163 -14.68 -4.00 -2.58
N ILE A 164 -14.21 -3.89 -3.82
CA ILE A 164 -13.57 -2.69 -4.36
C ILE A 164 -14.67 -1.88 -5.05
N GLU A 165 -15.05 -0.75 -4.45
CA GLU A 165 -16.11 0.09 -5.00
C GLU A 165 -15.62 0.83 -6.25
N ALA A 166 -16.55 1.22 -7.14
CA ALA A 166 -16.20 1.95 -8.37
C ALA A 166 -15.41 3.25 -8.10
N GLY A 167 -15.66 3.90 -6.95
CA GLY A 167 -14.96 5.11 -6.51
C GLY A 167 -13.73 4.86 -5.63
N ASP A 168 -13.39 3.61 -5.30
CA ASP A 168 -12.24 3.32 -4.45
C ASP A 168 -10.93 3.71 -5.15
N SER A 169 -10.09 4.41 -4.41
CA SER A 169 -8.68 4.66 -4.73
C SER A 169 -7.80 3.82 -3.81
N THR A 170 -6.50 3.78 -4.09
CA THR A 170 -5.58 3.11 -3.15
C THR A 170 -5.65 3.71 -1.75
N ALA A 171 -5.85 5.04 -1.59
CA ALA A 171 -6.02 5.65 -0.28
C ALA A 171 -7.25 5.10 0.47
N SER A 172 -8.44 5.13 -0.15
CA SER A 172 -9.67 4.69 0.52
C SER A 172 -9.67 3.18 0.79
N LEU A 173 -9.15 2.39 -0.15
CA LEU A 173 -9.05 0.94 0.02
C LEU A 173 -7.98 0.57 1.05
N HIS A 174 -6.88 1.33 1.14
CA HIS A 174 -5.88 1.19 2.19
C HIS A 174 -6.49 1.36 3.58
N ASP A 175 -7.27 2.41 3.80
CA ASP A 175 -7.88 2.68 5.11
C ASP A 175 -8.90 1.60 5.47
N LYS A 176 -9.70 1.16 4.49
CA LYS A 176 -10.65 0.05 4.64
C LYS A 176 -9.92 -1.24 5.06
N LEU A 177 -8.83 -1.58 4.38
CA LEU A 177 -8.04 -2.79 4.66
C LEU A 177 -7.23 -2.69 5.96
N ALA A 178 -6.77 -1.49 6.36
CA ALA A 178 -6.08 -1.28 7.62
C ALA A 178 -6.99 -1.57 8.82
N ALA A 179 -8.21 -1.04 8.78
CA ALA A 179 -9.23 -1.31 9.80
C ALA A 179 -9.64 -2.79 9.83
N LEU A 180 -9.83 -3.39 8.64
CA LEU A 180 -10.12 -4.82 8.52
C LEU A 180 -9.01 -5.68 9.12
N GLY A 181 -7.75 -5.40 8.75
CA GLY A 181 -6.59 -6.17 9.20
C GLY A 181 -6.33 -6.04 10.71
N GLY A 182 -6.50 -4.85 11.28
CA GLY A 182 -6.40 -4.61 12.71
C GLY A 182 -7.42 -5.40 13.53
N ARG A 183 -8.69 -5.41 13.09
CA ARG A 183 -9.71 -6.29 13.70
C ARG A 183 -9.37 -7.77 13.55
N MET A 184 -9.02 -8.20 12.34
CA MET A 184 -8.75 -9.62 12.06
C MET A 184 -7.58 -10.18 12.87
N ILE A 185 -6.50 -9.41 13.06
CA ILE A 185 -5.36 -9.90 13.84
C ILE A 185 -5.72 -10.04 15.32
N VAL A 186 -6.49 -9.13 15.89
CA VAL A 186 -7.01 -9.24 17.28
C VAL A 186 -7.85 -10.51 17.44
N GLU A 187 -8.78 -10.76 16.52
CA GLU A 187 -9.62 -11.96 16.54
C GLU A 187 -8.77 -13.24 16.40
N THR A 188 -7.78 -13.23 15.52
CA THR A 188 -6.88 -14.36 15.28
C THR A 188 -6.08 -14.70 16.53
N LEU A 189 -5.43 -13.71 17.15
CA LEU A 189 -4.63 -13.92 18.35
C LEU A 189 -5.48 -14.36 19.55
N ARG A 190 -6.70 -13.82 19.71
CA ARG A 190 -7.63 -14.29 20.76
C ARG A 190 -7.99 -15.77 20.59
N LYS A 191 -8.24 -16.22 19.35
CA LYS A 191 -8.48 -17.65 19.08
C LYS A 191 -7.24 -18.49 19.39
N MET A 192 -6.05 -18.03 19.02
CA MET A 192 -4.78 -18.71 19.30
C MET A 192 -4.49 -18.88 20.80
N GLN A 193 -5.00 -17.99 21.66
CA GLN A 193 -4.85 -18.14 23.12
C GLN A 193 -5.58 -19.36 23.69
N HIS A 194 -6.63 -19.84 23.00
CA HIS A 194 -7.46 -20.95 23.47
C HIS A 194 -7.11 -22.27 22.81
N GLN A 195 -6.73 -22.25 21.52
CA GLN A 195 -6.36 -23.44 20.77
C GLN A 195 -5.44 -23.10 19.59
N PRO A 196 -4.62 -24.06 19.11
CA PRO A 196 -3.93 -23.91 17.84
C PRO A 196 -4.92 -23.62 16.70
N LEU A 197 -4.58 -22.68 15.81
CA LEU A 197 -5.33 -22.44 14.59
C LEU A 197 -4.84 -23.38 13.49
N GLU A 198 -5.78 -23.88 12.69
CA GLU A 198 -5.45 -24.59 11.46
C GLU A 198 -4.85 -23.61 10.45
N ALA A 199 -3.66 -23.95 9.95
CA ALA A 199 -2.93 -23.17 8.98
C ALA A 199 -3.07 -23.85 7.61
N VAL A 200 -3.79 -23.21 6.69
CA VAL A 200 -4.13 -23.79 5.39
C VAL A 200 -3.07 -23.41 4.36
N PRO A 201 -2.35 -24.37 3.74
CA PRO A 201 -1.41 -24.07 2.67
C PRO A 201 -2.09 -23.31 1.52
N GLN A 202 -1.37 -22.36 0.93
CA GLN A 202 -1.88 -21.64 -0.23
C GLN A 202 -2.03 -22.57 -1.44
N PRO A 203 -3.13 -22.49 -2.21
CA PRO A 203 -3.27 -23.25 -3.44
C PRO A 203 -2.26 -22.77 -4.50
N GLU A 204 -1.82 -23.68 -5.37
CA GLU A 204 -0.93 -23.33 -6.50
C GLU A 204 -1.67 -22.52 -7.58
N ALA A 205 -2.96 -22.81 -7.77
CA ALA A 205 -3.81 -22.10 -8.71
C ALA A 205 -4.16 -20.70 -8.18
N GLY A 206 -4.07 -19.68 -9.05
CA GLY A 206 -4.44 -18.30 -8.73
C GLY A 206 -3.33 -17.43 -8.15
N VAL A 207 -2.09 -17.95 -8.05
CA VAL A 207 -0.92 -17.17 -7.62
C VAL A 207 -0.67 -16.02 -8.59
N THR A 208 -0.65 -14.79 -8.08
CA THR A 208 -0.17 -13.61 -8.81
C THR A 208 0.77 -12.78 -7.93
N TYR A 209 1.59 -11.94 -8.54
CA TYR A 209 2.56 -11.09 -7.84
C TYR A 209 2.23 -9.62 -8.01
N ALA A 210 2.13 -8.91 -6.89
CA ALA A 210 1.97 -7.47 -6.83
C ALA A 210 3.33 -6.78 -6.74
N ALA A 211 3.94 -6.56 -7.91
CA ALA A 211 5.20 -5.82 -8.01
C ALA A 211 5.04 -4.41 -7.43
N LYS A 212 6.11 -3.93 -6.78
CA LYS A 212 6.18 -2.56 -6.25
C LYS A 212 5.92 -1.54 -7.35
N ILE A 213 5.13 -0.51 -7.05
CA ILE A 213 4.84 0.58 -8.00
C ILE A 213 6.08 1.46 -8.19
N ALA A 214 6.50 1.61 -9.44
CA ALA A 214 7.55 2.54 -9.85
C ALA A 214 6.96 3.89 -10.28
N LYS A 215 7.78 4.95 -10.29
CA LYS A 215 7.32 6.31 -10.58
C LYS A 215 7.04 6.55 -12.06
N ASP A 216 7.74 5.83 -12.94
CA ASP A 216 7.59 5.85 -14.39
C ASP A 216 6.27 5.22 -14.84
N GLU A 217 5.74 4.24 -14.09
CA GLU A 217 4.40 3.67 -14.31
C GLU A 217 3.27 4.71 -14.20
N ALA A 218 3.54 5.86 -13.57
CA ALA A 218 2.54 6.93 -13.40
C ALA A 218 2.13 7.60 -14.72
N ALA A 219 2.98 7.56 -15.75
CA ALA A 219 2.69 8.19 -17.03
C ALA A 219 1.57 7.42 -17.76
N LEU A 220 0.46 8.11 -18.06
CA LEU A 220 -0.65 7.55 -18.79
C LEU A 220 -0.33 7.52 -20.28
N ASP A 221 -0.45 6.34 -20.87
CA ASP A 221 -0.48 6.17 -22.31
C ASP A 221 -1.93 6.23 -22.78
N PHE A 222 -2.34 7.39 -23.31
CA PHE A 222 -3.71 7.62 -23.74
C PHE A 222 -4.16 6.72 -24.90
N SER A 223 -3.25 5.98 -25.56
CA SER A 223 -3.63 4.97 -26.55
C SER A 223 -4.29 3.74 -25.94
N GLN A 224 -4.26 3.58 -24.61
CA GLN A 224 -4.98 2.53 -23.89
C GLN A 224 -6.48 2.85 -23.76
N PRO A 225 -7.33 1.85 -23.49
CA PRO A 225 -8.76 2.06 -23.22
C PRO A 225 -9.01 2.98 -22.03
N ALA A 226 -10.04 3.84 -22.11
CA ALA A 226 -10.40 4.76 -21.03
C ALA A 226 -10.67 4.04 -19.70
N LEU A 227 -11.23 2.82 -19.75
CA LEU A 227 -11.47 2.00 -18.56
C LEU A 227 -10.16 1.64 -17.82
N GLU A 228 -9.13 1.19 -18.54
CA GLU A 228 -7.83 0.85 -17.96
C GLU A 228 -7.12 2.07 -17.38
N LEU A 229 -7.20 3.21 -18.07
CA LEU A 229 -6.65 4.47 -17.59
C LEU A 229 -7.39 4.98 -16.35
N GLY A 230 -8.72 4.83 -16.29
CA GLY A 230 -9.53 5.12 -15.10
C GLY A 230 -9.11 4.27 -13.89
N LEU A 231 -8.85 2.98 -14.10
CA LEU A 231 -8.32 2.08 -13.07
C LEU A 231 -6.94 2.53 -12.58
N LYS A 232 -6.02 2.87 -13.48
CA LYS A 232 -4.68 3.40 -13.14
C LYS A 232 -4.73 4.71 -12.36
N ILE A 233 -5.61 5.63 -12.74
CA ILE A 233 -5.80 6.90 -12.02
C ILE A 233 -6.18 6.64 -10.56
N ARG A 234 -7.11 5.72 -10.31
CA ARG A 234 -7.54 5.32 -8.96
C ARG A 234 -6.44 4.56 -8.20
N ALA A 235 -5.81 3.59 -8.86
CA ALA A 235 -4.75 2.76 -8.28
C ALA A 235 -3.52 3.58 -7.85
N PHE A 236 -3.20 4.65 -8.58
CA PHE A 236 -2.06 5.51 -8.29
C PHE A 236 -2.41 6.74 -7.45
N ASN A 237 -3.62 6.83 -6.89
CA ASN A 237 -4.01 7.88 -5.95
C ASN A 237 -3.90 7.36 -4.50
N PRO A 238 -2.98 7.90 -3.67
CA PRO A 238 -2.32 9.20 -3.80
C PRO A 238 -0.87 9.14 -4.33
N PHE A 239 -0.32 7.94 -4.52
CA PHE A 239 1.03 7.73 -5.02
C PHE A 239 1.05 6.64 -6.09
N PRO A 240 1.84 6.79 -7.17
CA PRO A 240 2.68 7.94 -7.54
C PRO A 240 1.90 9.18 -8.04
N GLY A 241 0.61 9.01 -8.30
CA GLY A 241 -0.27 9.98 -8.95
C GLY A 241 -0.11 9.90 -10.46
N ALA A 242 -1.10 9.31 -11.14
CA ALA A 242 -1.14 9.22 -12.59
C ALA A 242 -0.94 10.59 -13.24
N CYS A 243 -0.27 10.66 -14.39
CA CYS A 243 0.05 11.91 -15.05
C CYS A 243 0.07 11.82 -16.57
N GLY A 244 -0.10 12.97 -17.21
CA GLY A 244 0.15 13.17 -18.64
C GLY A 244 0.81 14.52 -18.87
N GLN A 245 1.37 14.75 -20.06
CA GLN A 245 2.01 16.01 -20.41
C GLN A 245 1.16 16.85 -21.36
N VAL A 246 1.13 18.16 -21.13
CA VAL A 246 0.55 19.15 -22.04
C VAL A 246 1.57 20.27 -22.24
N ASP A 247 1.99 20.52 -23.48
CA ASP A 247 3.03 21.50 -23.85
C ASP A 247 4.30 21.38 -22.98
N GLY A 248 4.77 20.15 -22.74
CA GLY A 248 5.94 19.87 -21.90
C GLY A 248 5.73 20.05 -20.40
N THR A 249 4.50 20.38 -19.95
CA THR A 249 4.15 20.46 -18.52
C THR A 249 3.51 19.16 -18.06
N THR A 250 4.11 18.47 -17.08
CA THR A 250 3.51 17.29 -16.45
C THR A 250 2.34 17.67 -15.55
N ILE A 251 1.16 17.19 -15.87
CA ILE A 251 -0.06 17.37 -15.09
C ILE A 251 -0.41 16.06 -14.42
N LYS A 252 -0.56 16.07 -13.08
CA LYS A 252 -1.12 14.92 -12.37
C LYS A 252 -2.63 14.91 -12.51
N ILE A 253 -3.18 13.71 -12.66
CA ILE A 253 -4.60 13.41 -12.80
C ILE A 253 -4.98 12.54 -11.60
N TRP A 254 -5.83 13.06 -10.73
CA TRP A 254 -6.18 12.45 -9.46
C TRP A 254 -7.53 11.74 -9.47
N ALA A 255 -8.43 12.21 -10.33
CA ALA A 255 -9.75 11.62 -10.54
C ALA A 255 -10.22 11.86 -11.98
N ALA A 256 -10.94 10.88 -12.53
CA ALA A 256 -11.58 10.96 -13.83
C ALA A 256 -12.79 10.01 -13.89
N ASP A 257 -13.77 10.37 -14.71
CA ASP A 257 -14.90 9.52 -15.08
C ASP A 257 -14.64 8.88 -16.45
N VAL A 258 -14.96 7.59 -16.58
CA VAL A 258 -14.90 6.87 -17.86
C VAL A 258 -16.18 7.16 -18.64
N LEU A 259 -16.03 7.56 -19.90
CA LEU A 259 -17.13 7.77 -20.83
C LEU A 259 -17.04 6.74 -21.95
N GLU A 260 -18.14 6.02 -22.19
CA GLU A 260 -18.23 4.99 -23.25
C GLU A 260 -18.33 5.59 -24.66
N ALA A 261 -18.52 6.91 -24.77
CA ALA A 261 -18.60 7.57 -26.05
C ALA A 261 -17.22 7.55 -26.74
N ASP A 262 -17.14 6.79 -27.83
CA ASP A 262 -15.99 6.79 -28.72
C ASP A 262 -15.80 8.13 -29.40
N SER A 263 -14.54 8.44 -29.65
CA SER A 263 -14.14 9.57 -30.48
C SER A 263 -13.36 9.09 -31.69
N LYS A 264 -13.50 9.83 -32.80
CA LYS A 264 -12.65 9.64 -33.99
C LYS A 264 -11.34 10.42 -33.90
N GLU A 265 -11.19 11.23 -32.85
CA GLU A 265 -9.98 12.00 -32.60
C GLU A 265 -8.83 11.09 -32.14
N ALA A 266 -7.60 11.56 -32.34
CA ALA A 266 -6.42 10.83 -31.91
C ALA A 266 -6.36 10.70 -30.37
N PRO A 267 -5.84 9.58 -29.84
CA PRO A 267 -5.58 9.43 -28.41
C PRO A 267 -4.82 10.60 -27.81
N GLY A 268 -5.28 11.08 -26.65
CA GLY A 268 -4.75 12.26 -25.95
C GLY A 268 -5.36 13.59 -26.43
N GLN A 269 -6.11 13.63 -27.53
CA GLN A 269 -6.77 14.85 -28.00
C GLN A 269 -7.85 15.31 -27.01
N LEU A 270 -7.89 16.63 -26.74
CA LEU A 270 -8.98 17.21 -25.97
C LEU A 270 -10.24 17.36 -26.82
N LEU A 271 -11.31 16.71 -26.39
CA LEU A 271 -12.65 16.79 -26.98
C LEU A 271 -13.43 17.97 -26.40
N ALA A 272 -13.15 18.31 -25.14
CA ALA A 272 -13.67 19.49 -24.49
C ALA A 272 -12.69 19.97 -23.40
N ALA A 273 -12.70 21.27 -23.14
CA ALA A 273 -11.90 21.92 -22.09
C ALA A 273 -12.60 23.20 -21.62
N ASP A 274 -13.86 23.06 -21.19
CA ASP A 274 -14.74 24.19 -20.87
C ASP A 274 -15.54 23.95 -19.57
N ALA A 275 -16.26 24.97 -19.11
CA ALA A 275 -17.02 24.91 -17.87
C ALA A 275 -18.27 24.00 -17.94
N GLN A 276 -18.80 23.75 -19.14
CA GLN A 276 -20.01 22.97 -19.36
C GLN A 276 -19.71 21.46 -19.42
N HIS A 277 -18.66 21.07 -20.13
CA HIS A 277 -18.30 19.67 -20.39
C HIS A 277 -17.12 19.18 -19.54
N GLY A 278 -16.36 20.10 -18.95
CA GLY A 278 -15.12 19.81 -18.23
C GLY A 278 -13.94 19.57 -19.19
N ILE A 279 -12.97 18.77 -18.73
CA ILE A 279 -11.80 18.37 -19.53
C ILE A 279 -12.05 16.93 -19.99
N VAL A 280 -12.31 16.73 -21.29
CA VAL A 280 -12.57 15.41 -21.86
C VAL A 280 -11.45 15.05 -22.83
N VAL A 281 -10.80 13.91 -22.61
CA VAL A 281 -9.65 13.43 -23.39
C VAL A 281 -10.01 12.15 -24.13
N ALA A 282 -9.76 12.11 -25.44
CA ALA A 282 -9.89 10.91 -26.24
C ALA A 282 -8.87 9.85 -25.81
N CYS A 283 -9.30 8.59 -25.75
CA CYS A 283 -8.44 7.46 -25.44
C CYS A 283 -8.37 6.50 -26.65
N GLY A 284 -7.67 5.36 -26.54
CA GLY A 284 -7.68 4.35 -27.60
C GLY A 284 -9.07 3.75 -27.84
N ASN A 285 -9.87 3.67 -26.77
CA ASN A 285 -11.29 3.30 -26.79
C ASN A 285 -12.02 4.12 -25.72
N GLY A 286 -13.17 4.69 -26.05
CA GLY A 286 -13.89 5.64 -25.19
C GLY A 286 -13.12 6.95 -24.91
N SER A 287 -13.53 7.65 -23.85
CA SER A 287 -12.90 8.90 -23.40
C SER A 287 -12.88 9.05 -21.89
N LEU A 288 -11.98 9.88 -21.38
CA LEU A 288 -11.88 10.22 -19.96
C LEU A 288 -12.32 11.66 -19.72
N ARG A 289 -13.24 11.86 -18.77
CA ARG A 289 -13.53 13.18 -18.22
C ARG A 289 -12.69 13.39 -16.96
N LEU A 290 -11.66 14.23 -17.05
CA LEU A 290 -10.78 14.53 -15.92
C LEU A 290 -11.52 15.46 -14.95
N THR A 291 -11.57 15.08 -13.67
CA THR A 291 -12.35 15.81 -12.65
C THR A 291 -11.48 16.48 -11.59
N GLU A 292 -10.29 15.95 -11.32
CA GLU A 292 -9.31 16.55 -10.40
C GLU A 292 -7.88 16.46 -10.96
N LEU A 293 -7.19 17.61 -11.03
CA LEU A 293 -5.87 17.73 -11.63
C LEU A 293 -4.91 18.57 -10.79
N GLN A 294 -3.61 18.47 -11.05
CA GLN A 294 -2.58 19.24 -10.35
C GLN A 294 -1.40 19.58 -11.26
N LYS A 295 -1.07 20.88 -11.33
CA LYS A 295 0.17 21.37 -11.94
C LYS A 295 1.39 21.13 -11.03
N PRO A 296 2.62 21.10 -11.59
CA PRO A 296 3.83 21.01 -10.78
C PRO A 296 3.87 22.12 -9.71
N GLY A 297 4.11 21.73 -8.45
CA GLY A 297 4.15 22.66 -7.32
C GLY A 297 2.81 23.27 -6.89
N GLY A 298 1.71 22.99 -7.59
CA GLY A 298 0.37 23.51 -7.30
C GLY A 298 -0.44 22.65 -6.33
N LYS A 299 -1.66 23.09 -6.01
CA LYS A 299 -2.66 22.29 -5.28
C LYS A 299 -3.39 21.34 -6.24
N ARG A 300 -4.02 20.30 -5.70
CA ARG A 300 -5.07 19.55 -6.43
C ARG A 300 -6.27 20.46 -6.60
N LEU A 301 -6.82 20.53 -7.81
CA LEU A 301 -7.93 21.42 -8.16
C LEU A 301 -9.00 20.65 -8.94
N PRO A 302 -10.29 20.95 -8.69
CA PRO A 302 -11.36 20.53 -9.59
C PRO A 302 -11.13 21.06 -11.00
N ALA A 303 -11.54 20.30 -12.03
CA ALA A 303 -11.31 20.63 -13.43
C ALA A 303 -11.77 22.06 -13.81
N ALA A 304 -12.92 22.49 -13.31
CA ALA A 304 -13.46 23.84 -13.57
C ALA A 304 -12.57 24.98 -13.04
N GLU A 305 -11.83 24.76 -11.94
CA GLU A 305 -10.86 25.71 -11.42
C GLU A 305 -9.51 25.59 -12.15
N PHE A 306 -9.13 24.37 -12.48
CA PHE A 306 -7.88 24.09 -13.20
C PHE A 306 -7.82 24.82 -14.54
N ILE A 307 -8.89 24.77 -15.35
CA ILE A 307 -8.96 25.40 -16.68
C ILE A 307 -8.73 26.93 -16.59
N LYS A 308 -9.25 27.60 -15.56
CA LYS A 308 -9.08 29.05 -15.37
C LYS A 308 -7.61 29.46 -15.23
N GLY A 309 -6.80 28.61 -14.61
CA GLY A 309 -5.38 28.84 -14.38
C GLY A 309 -4.45 28.13 -15.38
N PHE A 310 -4.99 27.36 -16.31
CA PHE A 310 -4.26 26.65 -17.33
C PHE A 310 -5.19 26.35 -18.52
N PRO A 311 -5.34 27.29 -19.48
CA PRO A 311 -6.16 27.08 -20.66
C PRO A 311 -5.66 25.88 -21.47
N LEU A 312 -6.58 24.97 -21.77
CA LEU A 312 -6.31 23.69 -22.44
C LEU A 312 -6.90 23.62 -23.86
N GLU A 313 -7.63 24.65 -24.30
CA GLU A 313 -8.27 24.67 -25.61
C GLU A 313 -7.26 24.45 -26.75
N GLY A 314 -7.60 23.54 -27.66
CA GLY A 314 -6.75 23.16 -28.81
C GLY A 314 -5.50 22.34 -28.45
N LYS A 315 -5.31 21.96 -27.18
CA LYS A 315 -4.15 21.18 -26.74
C LYS A 315 -4.43 19.67 -26.73
N ARG A 316 -3.40 18.89 -26.47
CA ARG A 316 -3.46 17.43 -26.29
C ARG A 316 -2.62 16.99 -25.11
N PHE A 317 -3.02 15.88 -24.50
CA PHE A 317 -2.18 15.11 -23.61
C PHE A 317 -1.26 14.18 -24.41
N THR A 318 -0.07 13.95 -23.86
CA THR A 318 0.89 12.94 -24.31
C THR A 318 1.45 12.18 -23.12
#